data_AF-A0A1W9NXR5-F1
#
_entry.id   AF-A0A1W9NXR5-F1
#
_cell.length_a   1.000
_cell.length_b   1.000
_cell.length_c   1.000
_cell.angle_alpha   90.00
_cell.angle_beta   90.00
_cell.angle_gamma   90.00
#
_symmetry.space_group_name_H-M   'P 1'
#
loop_
_entity.id
_entity.type
_entity.pdbx_description
1 polymer ?
#
loop_
_entity_poly.entity_id
_entity_poly.type
_entity_poly.pdbx_seq_one_letter_code
_entity_poly.pdbx_strand_id
1 'polypeptide(L)'
;MLLFRYSVIPLFRYSVILLFRYSVIPLFCYSVIPLFRYSVIPLFCYSVIPLFRYSIIPLFRYSVILLFSYSVIPLFRYSINPLGFQVSPGGRQA
;
A
#
# COMPACT_ATOMS: atom_id res chain seq x y z
N MET A 1 -25.86 -16.50 -45.55
CA MET A 1 -25.23 -15.31 -44.90
C MET A 1 -26.26 -14.30 -44.38
N LEU A 2 -27.29 -13.96 -45.16
CA LEU A 2 -28.37 -13.02 -44.76
C LEU A 2 -29.15 -13.50 -43.51
N LEU A 3 -29.62 -14.75 -43.49
CA LEU A 3 -30.37 -15.32 -42.35
C LEU A 3 -29.57 -15.27 -41.03
N PHE A 4 -28.25 -15.50 -41.11
CA PHE A 4 -27.37 -15.41 -39.95
C PHE A 4 -27.31 -13.98 -39.41
N ARG A 5 -27.17 -12.97 -40.29
CA ARG A 5 -27.14 -11.55 -39.87
C ARG A 5 -28.48 -11.06 -39.31
N TYR A 6 -29.59 -11.45 -39.91
CA TYR A 6 -30.91 -10.89 -39.55
C TYR A 6 -31.64 -11.67 -38.46
N SER A 7 -31.25 -12.92 -38.17
CA SER A 7 -31.94 -13.74 -37.17
C SER A 7 -31.03 -14.18 -36.03
N VAL A 8 -29.82 -14.65 -36.32
CA VAL A 8 -28.95 -15.25 -35.29
C VAL A 8 -28.27 -14.16 -34.45
N ILE A 9 -27.70 -13.14 -35.10
CA ILE A 9 -26.99 -12.06 -34.39
C ILE A 9 -27.94 -11.29 -33.44
N PRO A 10 -29.16 -10.88 -33.84
CA PRO A 10 -30.06 -10.17 -32.94
C PRO A 10 -30.53 -11.03 -31.77
N LEU A 11 -30.82 -12.31 -32.00
CA LEU A 11 -31.28 -13.24 -30.97
C LEU A 11 -30.18 -13.53 -29.96
N PHE A 12 -28.95 -13.75 -30.43
CA PHE A 12 -27.78 -13.89 -29.55
C PHE A 12 -27.58 -12.63 -28.71
N ARG A 13 -27.61 -11.44 -29.33
CA ARG A 13 -27.45 -10.17 -28.61
C ARG A 13 -28.53 -9.98 -27.56
N TYR A 14 -29.79 -10.28 -27.89
CA TYR A 14 -30.90 -10.20 -26.96
C TYR A 14 -30.71 -11.17 -25.78
N SER A 15 -30.36 -12.43 -26.05
CA SER A 15 -30.10 -13.44 -25.02
C SER A 15 -28.97 -13.03 -24.07
N VAL A 16 -27.86 -12.52 -24.59
CA VAL A 16 -26.73 -12.04 -23.78
C VAL A 16 -27.14 -10.86 -22.91
N ILE A 17 -27.87 -9.89 -23.46
CA ILE A 17 -28.36 -8.73 -22.69
C ILE A 17 -29.29 -9.20 -21.56
N LEU A 18 -30.17 -10.16 -21.85
CA LEU A 18 -31.14 -10.67 -20.89
C LEU A 18 -30.44 -11.44 -19.77
N LEU A 19 -29.50 -12.33 -20.10
CA LEU A 19 -28.69 -13.05 -19.12
C LEU A 19 -27.87 -12.09 -18.25
N PHE A 20 -27.27 -11.06 -18.84
CA PHE A 20 -26.55 -10.06 -18.08
C PHE A 20 -27.48 -9.32 -17.11
N ARG A 21 -28.64 -8.88 -17.60
CA ARG A 21 -29.59 -8.07 -16.82
C ARG A 21 -30.26 -8.84 -15.69
N TYR A 22 -30.61 -10.11 -15.91
CA TYR A 22 -31.39 -10.90 -14.97
C TYR A 22 -30.57 -11.87 -14.13
N SER A 23 -29.32 -12.14 -14.49
CA SER A 23 -28.46 -13.04 -13.71
C SER A 23 -27.22 -12.34 -13.19
N VAL A 24 -26.43 -11.71 -14.06
CA VAL A 24 -25.14 -11.12 -13.66
C VAL A 24 -25.34 -9.90 -12.76
N ILE A 25 -26.20 -8.95 -13.15
CA ILE A 25 -26.44 -7.74 -12.36
C ILE A 25 -27.00 -8.10 -10.96
N PRO A 26 -28.05 -8.94 -10.82
CA PRO A 26 -28.54 -9.31 -9.50
C PRO A 26 -27.51 -10.04 -8.65
N LEU A 27 -26.74 -10.98 -9.23
CA LEU A 27 -25.70 -11.69 -8.49
C LEU A 27 -24.63 -10.73 -7.96
N PHE A 28 -24.21 -9.77 -8.77
CA PHE A 28 -23.28 -8.74 -8.33
C PHE A 28 -23.87 -7.90 -7.19
N CYS A 29 -25.11 -7.43 -7.35
CA CYS A 29 -25.79 -6.59 -6.36
C CYS A 29 -26.06 -7.30 -5.04
N TYR A 30 -26.45 -8.59 -5.07
CA TYR A 30 -26.87 -9.32 -3.88
C TYR A 30 -25.78 -10.18 -3.25
N SER A 31 -24.69 -10.50 -3.96
CA SER A 31 -23.58 -11.27 -3.38
C SER A 31 -22.30 -10.46 -3.29
N VAL A 32 -21.85 -9.87 -4.39
CA VAL A 32 -20.52 -9.23 -4.43
C VAL A 32 -20.51 -7.94 -3.60
N ILE A 33 -21.52 -7.08 -3.76
CA ILE A 33 -21.59 -5.81 -3.00
C ILE A 33 -21.68 -6.08 -1.48
N PRO A 34 -22.58 -6.96 -0.98
CA PRO A 34 -22.65 -7.26 0.44
C PRO A 34 -21.37 -7.91 0.96
N LEU A 35 -20.78 -8.85 0.23
CA LEU A 35 -19.52 -9.48 0.65
C LEU A 35 -18.40 -8.45 0.81
N PHE A 36 -18.27 -7.52 -0.14
CA PHE A 36 -17.30 -6.45 -0.02
C PHE A 36 -17.59 -5.56 1.19
N ARG A 37 -18.85 -5.17 1.38
CA ARG A 37 -19.27 -4.26 2.46
C ARG A 37 -19.12 -4.86 3.85
N TYR A 38 -19.46 -6.14 4.01
CA TYR A 38 -19.52 -6.79 5.32
C TYR A 38 -18.29 -7.64 5.65
N SER A 39 -17.46 -7.98 4.68
CA SER A 39 -16.25 -8.77 4.92
C SER A 39 -14.98 -7.97 4.61
N VAL A 40 -14.84 -7.47 3.39
CA VAL A 40 -13.59 -6.83 2.94
C VAL A 40 -13.34 -5.50 3.66
N ILE A 41 -14.34 -4.63 3.74
CA ILE A 41 -14.18 -3.33 4.42
C ILE A 41 -13.86 -3.52 5.91
N PRO A 42 -14.60 -4.33 6.69
CA PRO A 42 -14.24 -4.57 8.09
C PRO A 42 -12.87 -5.21 8.26
N LEU A 43 -12.49 -6.17 7.42
CA LEU A 43 -11.17 -6.81 7.51
C LEU A 43 -10.05 -5.78 7.29
N PHE A 44 -10.21 -4.88 6.32
CA PHE A 44 -9.25 -3.80 6.11
C PHE A 44 -9.20 -2.85 7.31
N CYS A 45 -10.35 -2.42 7.81
CA CYS A 45 -10.45 -1.48 8.93
C CYS A 45 -9.92 -2.04 10.26
N TYR A 46 -10.19 -3.30 10.56
CA TYR A 46 -9.87 -3.91 11.86
C TYR A 46 -8.56 -4.69 11.86
N SER A 47 -8.02 -5.07 10.70
CA SER A 47 -6.77 -5.83 10.64
C SER A 47 -5.66 -5.02 9.96
N VAL A 48 -5.87 -4.57 8.74
CA VAL A 48 -4.81 -3.93 7.94
C VAL A 48 -4.42 -2.57 8.50
N ILE A 49 -5.40 -1.71 8.81
CA ILE A 49 -5.12 -0.38 9.36
C ILE A 49 -4.38 -0.47 10.71
N PRO A 50 -4.82 -1.26 11.70
CA PRO A 50 -4.10 -1.40 12.96
C PRO A 50 -2.71 -1.99 12.78
N LEU A 51 -2.53 -3.00 11.92
CA LEU A 51 -1.22 -3.59 11.65
C LEU A 51 -0.24 -2.55 11.10
N PHE A 52 -0.70 -1.73 10.14
CA PHE A 52 0.13 -0.66 9.60
C PHE A 52 0.48 0.38 10.68
N ARG A 53 -0.52 0.78 11.47
CA ARG A 53 -0.38 1.83 12.49
C ARG A 53 0.53 1.41 13.66
N TYR A 54 0.38 0.18 14.14
CA TYR A 54 1.04 -0.28 15.36
C TYR A 54 2.30 -1.10 15.11
N SER A 55 2.49 -1.64 13.90
CA SER A 55 3.69 -2.41 13.57
C SER A 55 4.58 -1.68 12.57
N ILE A 56 4.06 -1.37 11.38
CA ILE A 56 4.88 -0.88 10.28
C ILE A 56 5.40 0.54 10.54
N ILE A 57 4.54 1.48 10.95
CA ILE A 57 4.95 2.86 11.22
C ILE A 57 6.00 2.94 12.35
N PRO A 58 5.82 2.30 13.52
CA PRO A 58 6.83 2.32 14.58
C PRO A 58 8.15 1.69 14.15
N LEU A 59 8.10 0.56 13.43
CA LEU A 59 9.30 -0.13 12.95
C LEU A 59 10.08 0.77 11.99
N PHE A 60 9.41 1.39 11.03
CA PHE A 60 10.05 2.32 10.10
C PHE A 60 10.68 3.51 10.83
N ARG A 61 9.96 4.12 11.78
CA ARG A 61 10.50 5.23 12.59
C ARG A 61 11.74 4.81 13.36
N TYR A 62 11.70 3.65 14.01
CA TYR A 62 12.83 3.14 14.78
C TYR A 62 14.04 2.87 13.87
N SER A 63 13.82 2.21 12.73
CA SER A 63 14.88 1.95 11.75
C SER A 63 15.52 3.23 11.22
N VAL A 64 14.73 4.27 10.91
CA VAL A 64 15.25 5.55 10.42
C VAL A 64 16.05 6.27 11.51
N ILE A 65 15.54 6.30 12.75
CA ILE A 65 16.24 6.93 13.89
C ILE A 65 17.57 6.22 14.17
N LEU A 66 17.57 4.87 14.15
CA LEU A 66 18.78 4.08 14.29
C LEU A 66 19.78 4.37 13.18
N LEU A 67 19.35 4.32 11.92
CA LEU A 67 20.22 4.57 10.77
C LEU A 67 20.85 5.97 10.88
N PHE A 68 20.05 6.97 11.23
CA PHE A 68 20.54 8.34 11.40
C PHE A 68 21.56 8.42 12.55
N SER A 69 21.24 7.83 13.70
CA SER A 69 22.10 7.89 14.89
C SER A 69 23.41 7.13 14.73
N TYR A 70 23.38 5.96 14.09
CA TYR A 70 24.54 5.07 14.02
C TYR A 70 25.35 5.21 12.72
N SER A 71 24.76 5.74 11.65
CA SER A 71 25.46 5.90 10.37
C SER A 71 25.67 7.37 10.04
N VAL A 72 24.61 8.18 10.01
CA VAL A 72 24.70 9.55 9.50
C VAL A 72 25.44 10.48 10.47
N ILE A 73 25.10 10.46 11.77
CA ILE A 73 25.75 11.33 12.76
C ILE A 73 27.27 11.04 12.87
N PRO A 74 27.73 9.79 12.99
CA PRO A 74 29.15 9.49 13.04
C PRO A 74 29.87 9.91 11.76
N LEU A 75 29.28 9.65 10.58
CA LEU A 75 29.87 10.00 9.29
C LEU A 75 30.00 11.52 9.14
N PHE A 76 29.00 12.28 9.57
CA PHE A 76 29.06 13.74 9.60
C PHE A 76 30.13 14.26 10.57
N ARG A 77 30.28 13.63 11.75
CA ARG A 77 31.36 13.94 12.69
C ARG A 77 32.74 13.67 12.09
N TYR A 78 32.94 12.53 11.42
CA TYR A 78 34.20 12.23 10.73
C TYR A 78 34.46 13.17 9.54
N SER A 79 33.41 13.58 8.83
CA SER A 79 33.54 14.47 7.68
C SER A 79 33.83 15.92 8.07
N ILE A 80 33.32 16.42 9.19
CA ILE A 80 33.57 17.78 9.69
C ILE A 80 34.87 17.85 10.49
N ASN A 81 35.27 16.74 11.13
CA ASN A 81 36.56 16.60 11.81
C ASN A 81 37.47 15.61 11.04
N PRO A 82 37.95 15.96 9.83
CA PRO A 82 38.77 15.04 9.04
C PRO A 82 40.20 14.88 9.60
N LEU A 83 40.62 15.69 10.58
CA LEU A 83 41.98 15.68 11.15
C LEU A 83 41.95 15.96 12.66
N GLY A 84 42.70 15.17 13.42
CA GLY A 84 42.66 15.13 14.88
C GLY A 84 43.02 16.43 15.61
N PHE A 85 42.03 17.09 16.19
CA PHE A 85 42.27 17.91 17.38
C PHE A 85 42.30 16.98 18.61
N GLN A 86 43.50 16.56 18.98
CA GLN A 86 43.79 16.13 20.34
C GLN A 86 43.49 17.32 21.28
N VAL A 87 42.31 17.34 21.89
CA VAL A 87 42.13 18.12 23.11
C VAL A 87 42.79 17.32 24.24
N SER A 88 44.10 17.49 24.38
CA SER A 88 44.81 17.09 25.59
C SER A 88 44.43 18.09 26.70
N PRO A 89 44.07 17.64 27.92
CA PRO A 89 43.72 18.52 29.02
C PRO A 89 44.99 19.14 29.60
N GLY A 90 45.54 20.15 28.91
CA GLY A 90 46.71 20.88 29.38
C GLY A 90 47.55 21.45 28.25
N GLY A 91 47.42 22.76 28.01
CA GLY A 91 48.27 23.46 27.06
C GLY A 91 48.03 24.96 27.06
N ARG A 92 49.02 25.70 27.58
CA ARG A 92 49.11 27.17 27.63
C ARG A 92 48.84 27.80 26.26
N GLN A 93 48.12 28.91 26.26
CA GLN A 93 48.05 29.85 25.15
C GLN A 93 49.30 30.74 25.17
N ALA A 94 49.89 30.95 24.00
CA ALA A 94 50.62 32.16 23.67
C ALA A 94 49.65 33.15 23.04
#